data_AF-A0A941R880-F1
#
_entry.id   AF-A0A941R880-F1
#
_cell.length_a   1.000
_cell.length_b   1.000
_cell.length_c   1.000
_cell.angle_alpha   90.00
_cell.angle_beta   90.00
_cell.angle_gamma   90.00
#
_symmetry.space_group_name_H-M   'P 1'
#
loop_
_entity.id
_entity.type
_entity.pdbx_description
1 polymer ?
#
loop_
_entity_poly.entity_id
_entity_poly.type
_entity_poly.pdbx_seq_one_letter_code
_entity_poly.pdbx_strand_id
1 'polypeptide(L)'
;MSSSSIPDWRNWCSHIATKILDDTIPKDEFLRHTLIPQEIKSLPLDKELFFVSFPTEWYSSAMEGGRLFESGIEQFFHSLCISNCSIKTPNEVELELRFDGRDVCKFSLSWGPTEGQFSVTQYSGPTLEVHQSGTRQRLDEFFREAPPVLFFMDGSEIVGAKMLSITRNMPFTYDTGSIAILDWDGVDIKLESKWKTGTLRPTSIQAHLIEFLKIQNNHFVIDDDDSGEVADVVEITEKENQEVVFRFYHCKYSGGEAPGRRVKDTYEVCAQAARSVRWTTDPQRLVMHLLERDQSKYLNGRTTRFEKGDPRSMAGLKRRLRKLRHRYQIIVVQPGISKGMVDAQMATIFGSANAIVTEITGSPLRIIASA
;
A
#
# COMPACT_ATOMS: atom_id res chain seq x y z
N MET A 1 -28.51 39.31 -2.47
CA MET A 1 -27.64 39.32 -1.29
C MET A 1 -27.95 40.60 -0.52
N SER A 2 -28.54 40.51 0.68
CA SER A 2 -28.78 41.69 1.51
C SER A 2 -27.44 42.14 2.11
N SER A 3 -27.02 43.37 1.84
CA SER A 3 -25.87 43.97 2.50
C SER A 3 -26.17 44.15 3.99
N SER A 4 -25.39 43.50 4.87
CA SER A 4 -25.45 43.70 6.32
C SER A 4 -25.18 45.17 6.66
N SER A 5 -25.88 45.69 7.67
CA SER A 5 -25.75 47.10 8.06
C SER A 5 -24.44 47.33 8.85
N ILE A 6 -23.96 48.59 8.90
CA ILE A 6 -22.79 48.96 9.73
C ILE A 6 -22.97 48.55 11.21
N PRO A 7 -24.16 48.72 11.83
CA PRO A 7 -24.44 48.17 13.16
C PRO A 7 -24.23 46.65 13.27
N ASP A 8 -24.68 45.88 12.28
CA ASP A 8 -24.51 44.41 12.28
C ASP A 8 -23.04 44.03 12.23
N TRP A 9 -22.24 44.73 11.41
CA TRP A 9 -20.80 44.52 11.33
C TRP A 9 -20.10 44.86 12.65
N ARG A 10 -20.47 45.97 13.31
CA ARG A 10 -19.90 46.34 14.61
C ARG A 10 -20.24 45.32 15.70
N ASN A 11 -21.48 44.82 15.71
CA ASN A 11 -21.92 43.79 16.65
C ASN A 11 -21.16 42.48 16.42
N TRP A 12 -20.99 42.08 15.15
CA TRP A 12 -20.17 40.92 14.80
C TRP A 12 -18.71 41.10 15.24
N CYS A 13 -18.10 42.26 15.00
CA CYS A 13 -16.73 42.55 15.43
C CYS A 13 -16.59 42.45 16.96
N SER A 14 -17.55 42.99 17.71
CA SER A 14 -17.54 42.93 19.18
C SER A 14 -17.69 41.50 19.70
N HIS A 15 -18.56 40.70 19.06
CA HIS A 15 -18.75 39.28 19.36
C HIS A 15 -17.49 38.45 19.10
N ILE A 16 -16.83 38.66 17.95
CA ILE A 16 -15.58 37.98 17.63
C ILE A 16 -14.44 38.44 18.55
N ALA A 17 -14.34 39.74 18.86
CA ALA A 17 -13.35 40.28 19.79
C ALA A 17 -13.47 39.64 21.19
N THR A 18 -14.70 39.41 21.65
CA THR A 18 -14.96 38.72 22.93
C THR A 18 -14.34 37.32 22.92
N LYS A 19 -14.41 36.59 21.80
CA LYS A 19 -13.79 35.25 21.67
C LYS A 19 -12.26 35.31 21.51
N ILE A 20 -11.74 36.28 20.76
CA ILE A 20 -10.28 36.42 20.54
C ILE A 20 -9.56 36.82 21.83
N LEU A 21 -10.20 37.63 22.67
CA LEU A 21 -9.64 38.15 23.92
C LEU A 21 -9.92 37.26 25.14
N ASP A 22 -10.66 36.16 24.97
CA ASP A 22 -10.96 35.22 26.04
C ASP A 22 -9.82 34.20 26.18
N ASP A 23 -8.89 34.47 27.10
CA ASP A 23 -7.75 33.60 27.41
C ASP A 23 -8.16 32.26 28.06
N THR A 24 -9.45 32.05 28.38
CA THR A 24 -9.96 30.75 28.84
C THR A 24 -10.26 29.79 27.68
N ILE A 25 -10.37 30.29 26.45
CA ILE A 25 -10.57 29.45 25.26
C ILE A 25 -9.24 28.78 24.89
N PRO A 26 -9.17 27.44 24.91
CA PRO A 26 -7.94 26.74 24.58
C PRO A 26 -7.60 26.93 23.10
N LYS A 27 -6.46 27.56 22.82
CA LYS A 27 -6.05 27.96 21.46
C LYS A 27 -5.77 26.76 20.55
N ASP A 28 -5.41 25.61 21.11
CA ASP A 28 -4.99 24.42 20.36
C ASP A 28 -5.90 23.20 20.58
N GLU A 29 -7.02 23.33 21.30
CA GLU A 29 -7.88 22.17 21.59
C GLU A 29 -8.51 21.57 20.33
N PHE A 30 -8.75 22.38 19.29
CA PHE A 30 -9.18 21.88 17.99
C PHE A 30 -8.10 21.05 17.27
N LEU A 31 -6.83 21.22 17.65
CA LEU A 31 -5.68 20.45 17.14
C LEU A 31 -5.34 19.23 18.01
N ARG A 32 -6.03 19.04 19.14
CA ARG A 32 -5.74 17.97 20.11
C ARG A 32 -5.73 16.57 19.48
N HIS A 33 -6.43 16.40 18.36
CA HIS A 33 -6.53 15.12 17.64
C HIS A 33 -5.90 15.17 16.24
N THR A 34 -5.24 16.28 15.88
CA THR A 34 -4.54 16.44 14.62
C THR A 34 -3.13 15.90 14.76
N LEU A 35 -2.70 15.07 13.81
CA LEU A 35 -1.29 14.66 13.73
C LEU A 35 -0.46 15.87 13.29
N ILE A 36 0.52 16.25 14.10
CA ILE A 36 1.41 17.38 13.82
C ILE A 36 2.74 16.80 13.33
N PRO A 37 3.16 17.07 12.07
CA PRO A 37 4.47 16.66 11.59
C PRO A 37 5.58 17.32 12.42
N GLN A 38 6.54 16.54 12.89
CA GLN A 38 7.74 17.01 13.58
C GLN A 38 8.95 16.86 12.67
N GLU A 39 9.79 17.88 12.59
CA GLU A 39 11.06 17.75 11.89
C GLU A 39 12.01 16.84 12.67
N ILE A 40 12.74 16.01 11.94
CA ILE A 40 13.69 15.07 12.53
C ILE A 40 15.08 15.27 11.93
N LYS A 41 16.08 14.95 12.75
CA LYS A 41 17.50 14.87 12.36
C LYS A 41 18.03 13.43 12.32
N SER A 42 17.27 12.48 12.87
CA SER A 42 17.58 11.05 12.91
C SER A 42 16.30 10.27 13.13
N LEU A 43 16.30 9.01 12.73
CA LEU A 43 15.25 8.06 12.99
C LEU A 43 15.06 7.82 14.49
N PRO A 44 13.82 7.55 14.93
CA PRO A 44 13.53 7.13 16.30
C PRO A 44 14.12 5.74 16.57
N LEU A 45 14.89 5.61 17.66
CA LEU A 45 15.55 4.34 18.04
C LEU A 45 14.59 3.34 18.70
N ASP A 46 13.47 3.83 19.21
CA ASP A 46 12.44 3.09 19.93
C ASP A 46 11.34 2.53 19.01
N LYS A 47 11.42 2.79 17.70
CA LYS A 47 10.41 2.35 16.74
C LYS A 47 10.98 1.39 15.71
N GLU A 48 10.24 0.31 15.48
CA GLU A 48 10.58 -0.70 14.49
C GLU A 48 10.03 -0.30 13.11
N LEU A 49 10.92 -0.20 12.11
CA LEU A 49 10.55 0.06 10.72
C LEU A 49 9.77 -1.13 10.17
N PHE A 50 8.54 -0.90 9.72
CA PHE A 50 7.66 -1.93 9.18
C PHE A 50 7.92 -2.16 7.68
N PHE A 51 7.81 -1.10 6.88
CA PHE A 51 8.15 -1.15 5.45
C PHE A 51 8.45 0.25 4.90
N VAL A 52 9.11 0.28 3.75
CA VAL A 52 9.26 1.49 2.93
C VAL A 52 8.47 1.31 1.65
N SER A 53 7.87 2.40 1.16
CA SER A 53 7.25 2.39 -0.14
C SER A 53 7.51 3.70 -0.89
N PHE A 54 7.32 3.67 -2.21
CA PHE A 54 7.52 4.84 -3.08
C PHE A 54 6.67 6.05 -2.66
N PRO A 55 6.88 7.23 -3.20
CA PRO A 55 6.05 8.40 -2.89
C PRO A 55 4.61 8.22 -3.36
N THR A 56 3.64 8.95 -2.80
CA THR A 56 2.23 8.89 -3.23
C THR A 56 2.09 9.28 -4.71
N GLU A 57 2.93 10.21 -5.17
CA GLU A 57 3.07 10.68 -6.54
C GLU A 57 3.31 9.52 -7.51
N TRP A 58 4.06 8.48 -7.11
CA TRP A 58 4.34 7.30 -7.90
C TRP A 58 3.07 6.54 -8.34
N TYR A 59 2.05 6.58 -7.48
CA TYR A 59 0.78 5.86 -7.66
C TYR A 59 -0.35 6.75 -8.16
N SER A 60 -0.09 8.04 -8.32
CA SER A 60 -1.09 9.02 -8.75
C SER A 60 -1.26 9.06 -10.27
N SER A 61 -2.33 9.70 -10.75
CA SER A 61 -2.52 10.00 -12.17
C SER A 61 -1.40 10.85 -12.76
N ALA A 62 -0.60 11.55 -11.94
CA ALA A 62 0.56 12.27 -12.45
C ALA A 62 1.51 11.30 -13.18
N MET A 63 1.72 10.09 -12.65
CA MET A 63 2.57 9.06 -13.26
C MET A 63 1.90 8.24 -14.36
N GLU A 64 0.76 8.69 -14.90
CA GLU A 64 0.16 8.08 -16.08
C GLU A 64 1.11 8.18 -17.28
N GLY A 65 1.43 7.04 -17.91
CA GLY A 65 2.39 6.98 -19.00
C GLY A 65 3.85 7.21 -18.58
N GLY A 66 4.16 7.18 -17.28
CA GLY A 66 5.53 7.21 -16.77
C GLY A 66 6.36 6.07 -17.37
N ARG A 67 7.57 6.40 -17.79
CA ARG A 67 8.53 5.44 -18.35
C ARG A 67 9.78 5.44 -17.48
N LEU A 68 10.37 4.27 -17.34
CA LEU A 68 11.53 4.07 -16.51
C LEU A 68 12.68 3.57 -17.38
N PHE A 69 13.85 4.16 -17.19
CA PHE A 69 15.03 3.84 -17.98
C PHE A 69 16.17 3.45 -17.06
N GLU A 70 16.84 2.37 -17.42
CA GLU A 70 18.09 1.90 -16.82
C GLU A 70 19.21 2.15 -17.82
N SER A 71 20.13 3.07 -17.51
CA SER A 71 21.22 3.44 -18.43
C SER A 71 20.77 3.74 -19.87
N GLY A 72 19.59 4.38 -20.01
CA GLY A 72 18.99 4.73 -21.30
C GLY A 72 18.18 3.62 -21.99
N ILE A 73 18.13 2.41 -21.42
CA ILE A 73 17.27 1.32 -21.92
C ILE A 73 15.94 1.36 -21.15
N GLU A 74 14.83 1.41 -21.88
CA GLU A 74 13.51 1.38 -21.27
C GLU A 74 13.28 0.04 -20.56
N GLN A 75 12.86 0.13 -19.30
CA GLN A 75 12.47 -1.00 -18.47
C GLN A 75 10.96 -1.04 -18.30
N PHE A 76 10.47 -2.18 -17.85
CA PHE A 76 9.08 -2.33 -17.44
C PHE A 76 8.82 -1.47 -16.20
N PHE A 77 8.25 -0.28 -16.38
CA PHE A 77 7.95 0.68 -15.29
C PHE A 77 7.32 0.01 -14.07
N HIS A 78 6.34 -0.86 -14.29
CA HIS A 78 5.61 -1.57 -13.25
C HIS A 78 6.48 -2.55 -12.46
N SER A 79 7.52 -3.12 -13.06
CA SER A 79 8.37 -4.13 -12.40
C SER A 79 9.31 -3.55 -11.34
N LEU A 80 9.44 -2.22 -11.23
CA LEU A 80 10.27 -1.59 -10.22
C LEU A 80 9.66 -1.79 -8.83
N CYS A 81 10.45 -2.30 -7.89
CA CYS A 81 9.98 -2.48 -6.51
C CYS A 81 11.01 -2.21 -5.40
N ILE A 82 10.44 -1.72 -4.29
CA ILE A 82 10.71 -1.95 -2.86
C ILE A 82 11.26 -3.32 -2.48
N SER A 83 12.52 -3.60 -2.76
CA SER A 83 13.05 -4.95 -2.63
C SER A 83 13.51 -5.28 -1.20
N ASN A 84 14.26 -4.35 -0.62
CA ASN A 84 14.77 -4.43 0.72
C ASN A 84 14.95 -3.02 1.27
N CYS A 85 14.80 -2.88 2.57
CA CYS A 85 15.10 -1.65 3.29
C CYS A 85 15.79 -2.01 4.60
N SER A 86 16.88 -1.32 4.91
CA SER A 86 17.59 -1.55 6.18
C SER A 86 18.10 -0.24 6.76
N ILE A 87 17.88 -0.06 8.06
CA ILE A 87 18.48 1.04 8.81
C ILE A 87 19.96 0.70 9.00
N LYS A 88 20.85 1.52 8.42
CA LYS A 88 22.32 1.36 8.59
C LYS A 88 22.81 2.09 9.81
N THR A 89 22.31 3.30 10.00
CA THR A 89 22.54 4.13 11.18
C THR A 89 21.24 4.87 11.50
N PRO A 90 21.13 5.52 12.67
CA PRO A 90 19.97 6.36 12.96
C PRO A 90 19.78 7.50 11.95
N ASN A 91 20.80 7.83 11.16
CA ASN A 91 20.76 8.90 10.16
C ASN A 91 20.71 8.38 8.73
N GLU A 92 20.61 7.06 8.52
CA GLU A 92 20.72 6.47 7.19
C GLU A 92 19.88 5.19 7.03
N VAL A 93 19.01 5.20 6.03
CA VAL A 93 18.31 4.01 5.52
C VAL A 93 18.81 3.68 4.12
N GLU A 94 19.20 2.43 3.92
CA GLU A 94 19.48 1.88 2.61
C GLU A 94 18.22 1.25 2.02
N LEU A 95 17.92 1.59 0.77
CA LEU A 95 16.91 0.94 -0.05
C LEU A 95 17.59 0.18 -1.20
N GLU A 96 17.16 -1.04 -1.44
CA GLU A 96 17.55 -1.82 -2.61
C GLU A 96 16.34 -1.92 -3.54
N LEU A 97 16.52 -1.55 -4.81
CA LEU A 97 15.47 -1.64 -5.84
C LEU A 97 15.75 -2.78 -6.81
N ARG A 98 14.68 -3.44 -7.26
CA ARG A 98 14.72 -4.57 -8.21
C ARG A 98 13.89 -4.29 -9.46
N PHE A 99 14.29 -4.94 -10.56
CA PHE A 99 13.49 -5.18 -11.77
C PHE A 99 13.33 -6.67 -12.01
N ASP A 100 12.10 -7.17 -12.13
CA ASP A 100 11.81 -8.56 -12.52
C ASP A 100 12.73 -9.60 -11.81
N GLY A 101 12.93 -9.42 -10.50
CA GLY A 101 13.75 -10.30 -9.67
C GLY A 101 15.27 -10.12 -9.78
N ARG A 102 15.78 -9.13 -10.51
CA ARG A 102 17.19 -8.71 -10.52
C ARG A 102 17.38 -7.52 -9.58
N ASP A 103 18.29 -7.63 -8.61
CA ASP A 103 18.74 -6.49 -7.83
C ASP A 103 19.52 -5.55 -8.73
N VAL A 104 19.11 -4.28 -8.75
CA VAL A 104 19.59 -3.32 -9.74
C VAL A 104 20.43 -2.25 -9.07
N CYS A 105 19.88 -1.58 -8.08
CA CYS A 105 20.50 -0.37 -7.54
C CYS A 105 20.19 -0.16 -6.07
N LYS A 106 21.08 0.60 -5.42
CA LYS A 106 20.97 0.95 -4.01
C LYS A 106 20.93 2.46 -3.82
N PHE A 107 20.03 2.88 -2.95
CA PHE A 107 19.80 4.27 -2.57
C PHE A 107 20.04 4.43 -1.08
N SER A 108 20.59 5.58 -0.71
CA SER A 108 20.69 6.02 0.68
C SER A 108 19.72 7.17 0.91
N LEU A 109 18.87 7.04 1.92
CA LEU A 109 18.04 8.08 2.51
C LEU A 109 18.76 8.57 3.75
N SER A 110 19.17 9.83 3.77
CA SER A 110 20.04 10.37 4.81
C SER A 110 19.46 11.61 5.48
N TRP A 111 19.59 11.71 6.80
CA TRP A 111 19.22 12.88 7.59
C TRP A 111 20.46 13.64 8.08
N GLY A 112 20.48 14.95 7.84
CA GLY A 112 21.63 15.82 8.12
C GLY A 112 21.78 16.18 9.61
N PRO A 113 22.85 16.91 9.97
CA PRO A 113 23.10 17.32 11.36
C PRO A 113 22.07 18.31 11.93
N THR A 114 21.28 18.96 11.06
CA THR A 114 20.21 19.90 11.46
C THR A 114 18.84 19.32 11.14
N GLU A 115 17.84 19.61 11.97
CA GLU A 115 16.44 19.28 11.68
C GLU A 115 16.01 19.83 10.31
N GLY A 116 15.14 19.10 9.63
CA GLY A 116 14.67 19.46 8.30
C GLY A 116 15.59 19.05 7.15
N GLN A 117 16.82 18.60 7.42
CA GLN A 117 17.76 18.16 6.38
C GLN A 117 17.52 16.70 5.98
N PHE A 118 17.18 16.48 4.71
CA PHE A 118 16.98 15.16 4.11
C PHE A 118 17.59 15.11 2.71
N SER A 119 18.18 13.97 2.36
CA SER A 119 18.68 13.72 1.01
C SER A 119 18.46 12.28 0.58
N VAL A 120 18.32 12.10 -0.74
CA VAL A 120 18.32 10.80 -1.40
C VAL A 120 19.46 10.78 -2.41
N THR A 121 20.25 9.70 -2.38
CA THR A 121 21.37 9.49 -3.28
C THR A 121 21.39 8.06 -3.78
N GLN A 122 21.45 7.86 -5.09
CA GLN A 122 21.82 6.56 -5.65
C GLN A 122 23.34 6.41 -5.56
N TYR A 123 23.83 5.40 -4.86
CA TYR A 123 25.27 5.19 -4.66
C TYR A 123 25.78 3.88 -5.27
N SER A 124 24.88 3.01 -5.74
CA SER A 124 25.23 1.74 -6.39
C SER A 124 24.26 1.38 -7.52
N GLY A 125 24.74 0.59 -8.47
CA GLY A 125 23.98 0.12 -9.62
C GLY A 125 23.93 1.10 -10.80
N PRO A 126 23.24 0.72 -11.89
CA PRO A 126 23.08 1.56 -13.09
C PRO A 126 22.17 2.75 -12.81
N THR A 127 22.45 3.90 -13.44
CA THR A 127 21.62 5.11 -13.30
C THR A 127 20.18 4.81 -13.72
N LEU A 128 19.23 5.13 -12.83
CA LEU A 128 17.81 5.08 -13.13
C LEU A 128 17.25 6.47 -13.42
N GLU A 129 16.39 6.53 -14.43
CA GLU A 129 15.71 7.77 -14.83
C GLU A 129 14.22 7.55 -15.01
N VAL A 130 13.42 8.50 -14.54
CA VAL A 130 11.98 8.53 -14.74
C VAL A 130 11.68 9.59 -15.80
N HIS A 131 10.91 9.19 -16.80
CA HIS A 131 10.43 10.07 -17.85
C HIS A 131 8.92 10.22 -17.71
N GLN A 132 8.46 11.44 -17.49
CA GLN A 132 7.06 11.74 -17.21
C GLN A 132 6.75 13.13 -17.77
N SER A 133 5.63 13.27 -18.48
CA SER A 133 5.14 14.56 -18.98
C SER A 133 6.19 15.38 -19.76
N GLY A 134 7.05 14.70 -20.53
CA GLY A 134 8.13 15.33 -21.30
C GLY A 134 9.37 15.71 -20.49
N THR A 135 9.38 15.48 -19.18
CA THR A 135 10.55 15.69 -18.30
C THR A 135 11.29 14.37 -18.11
N ARG A 136 12.62 14.42 -18.21
CA ARG A 136 13.53 13.32 -17.88
C ARG A 136 14.35 13.74 -16.67
N GLN A 137 14.31 12.94 -15.60
CA GLN A 137 15.05 13.19 -14.37
C GLN A 137 15.61 11.90 -13.78
N ARG A 138 16.69 12.00 -13.00
CA ARG A 138 17.20 10.83 -12.28
C ARG A 138 16.23 10.42 -11.17
N LEU A 139 16.21 9.13 -10.84
CA LEU A 139 15.29 8.62 -9.83
C LEU A 139 15.63 9.12 -8.40
N ASP A 140 16.91 9.36 -8.09
CA ASP A 140 17.33 9.96 -6.82
C ASP A 140 16.94 11.44 -6.71
N GLU A 141 16.95 12.18 -7.81
CA GLU A 141 16.41 13.55 -7.89
C GLU A 141 14.90 13.56 -7.67
N PHE A 142 14.16 12.67 -8.37
CA PHE A 142 12.73 12.49 -8.16
C PHE A 142 12.40 12.17 -6.70
N PHE A 143 13.16 11.25 -6.07
CA PHE A 143 12.96 10.91 -4.66
C PHE A 143 13.39 11.99 -3.67
N ARG A 144 14.14 13.01 -4.10
CA ARG A 144 14.43 14.17 -3.27
C ARG A 144 13.25 15.14 -3.25
N GLU A 145 12.55 15.29 -4.39
CA GLU A 145 11.36 16.13 -4.52
C GLU A 145 10.11 15.46 -3.92
N ALA A 146 9.97 14.16 -4.14
CA ALA A 146 8.93 13.31 -3.59
C ALA A 146 9.59 12.17 -2.78
N PRO A 147 9.79 12.31 -1.46
CA PRO A 147 10.46 11.30 -0.65
C PRO A 147 9.70 9.96 -0.56
N PRO A 148 10.41 8.82 -0.58
CA PRO A 148 9.84 7.55 -0.14
C PRO A 148 9.31 7.66 1.29
N VAL A 149 8.26 6.90 1.59
CA VAL A 149 7.59 6.93 2.90
C VAL A 149 8.00 5.70 3.71
N LEU A 150 8.51 5.94 4.92
CA LEU A 150 8.84 4.91 5.89
C LEU A 150 7.65 4.75 6.83
N PHE A 151 7.12 3.53 6.95
CA PHE A 151 6.05 3.19 7.89
C PHE A 151 6.61 2.37 9.04
N PHE A 152 6.18 2.66 10.26
CA PHE A 152 6.61 1.99 11.49
C PHE A 152 5.51 1.09 12.05
N MET A 153 5.90 0.12 12.90
CA MET A 153 4.96 -0.84 13.51
C MET A 153 3.91 -0.17 14.41
N ASP A 154 4.20 0.99 14.97
CA ASP A 154 3.26 1.79 15.77
C ASP A 154 2.35 2.69 14.91
N GLY A 155 2.42 2.56 13.58
CA GLY A 155 1.66 3.35 12.61
C GLY A 155 2.22 4.74 12.35
N SER A 156 3.33 5.13 12.99
CA SER A 156 4.03 6.37 12.63
C SER A 156 4.57 6.30 11.21
N GLU A 157 4.72 7.45 10.57
CA GLU A 157 5.34 7.56 9.25
C GLU A 157 6.41 8.65 9.19
N ILE A 158 7.40 8.46 8.32
CA ILE A 158 8.40 9.47 7.98
C ILE A 158 8.37 9.72 6.48
N VAL A 159 8.24 11.01 6.12
CA VAL A 159 8.33 11.50 4.74
C VAL A 159 9.38 12.61 4.71
N GLY A 160 10.50 12.34 4.04
CA GLY A 160 11.65 13.24 4.03
C GLY A 160 12.17 13.52 5.45
N ALA A 161 12.27 14.79 5.81
CA ALA A 161 12.72 15.21 7.15
C ALA A 161 11.59 15.34 8.18
N LYS A 162 10.38 14.86 7.88
CA LYS A 162 9.21 15.01 8.76
C LYS A 162 8.69 13.67 9.22
N MET A 163 8.39 13.58 10.51
CA MET A 163 7.78 12.43 11.15
C MET A 163 6.37 12.78 11.62
N LEU A 164 5.41 11.91 11.30
CA LEU A 164 4.07 11.92 11.86
C LEU A 164 3.96 10.76 12.84
N SER A 165 3.82 11.08 14.13
CA SER A 165 3.66 10.07 15.19
C SER A 165 2.20 9.91 15.57
N ILE A 166 1.71 8.68 15.57
CA ILE A 166 0.39 8.37 16.12
C ILE A 166 0.51 8.35 17.65
N THR A 167 -0.10 9.33 18.32
CA THR A 167 -0.02 9.50 19.78
C THR A 167 -1.07 8.71 20.56
N ARG A 168 -1.90 7.90 19.87
CA ARG A 168 -2.95 7.12 20.53
C ARG A 168 -2.38 5.84 21.15
N ASN A 169 -2.58 5.68 22.47
CA ASN A 169 -2.53 4.38 23.14
C ASN A 169 -3.75 3.53 22.73
N MET A 170 -3.87 3.18 21.45
CA MET A 170 -4.76 2.10 21.04
C MET A 170 -3.94 0.82 21.07
N PRO A 171 -4.33 -0.24 21.80
CA PRO A 171 -3.70 -1.52 21.57
C PRO A 171 -3.97 -1.88 20.11
N PHE A 172 -2.90 -1.93 19.30
CA PHE A 172 -2.90 -2.40 17.92
C PHE A 172 -3.11 -3.93 17.89
N THR A 173 -4.02 -4.46 18.70
CA THR A 173 -4.32 -5.89 18.74
C THR A 173 -5.52 -6.14 17.85
N TYR A 174 -5.29 -6.94 16.81
CA TYR A 174 -6.35 -7.38 15.91
C TYR A 174 -7.34 -8.30 16.63
N ASP A 175 -8.65 -8.12 16.37
CA ASP A 175 -9.67 -9.06 16.85
C ASP A 175 -9.53 -10.40 16.11
N THR A 176 -8.95 -11.39 16.78
CA THR A 176 -8.77 -12.74 16.22
C THR A 176 -10.10 -13.42 15.89
N GLY A 177 -11.21 -12.99 16.51
CA GLY A 177 -12.57 -13.44 16.17
C GLY A 177 -12.94 -13.14 14.71
N SER A 178 -12.45 -12.02 14.18
CA SER A 178 -12.68 -11.55 12.81
C SER A 178 -11.89 -12.30 11.72
N ILE A 179 -10.99 -13.22 12.09
CA ILE A 179 -10.27 -14.07 11.13
C ILE A 179 -11.25 -15.07 10.50
N ALA A 180 -11.36 -15.05 9.18
CA ALA A 180 -12.14 -16.00 8.41
C ALA A 180 -11.37 -17.30 8.20
N ILE A 181 -12.11 -18.41 8.14
CA ILE A 181 -11.55 -19.74 7.85
C ILE A 181 -11.98 -20.11 6.43
N LEU A 182 -11.02 -20.60 5.65
CA LEU A 182 -11.27 -21.26 4.37
C LEU A 182 -10.82 -22.72 4.47
N ASP A 183 -11.47 -23.61 3.75
CA ASP A 183 -11.04 -25.00 3.62
C ASP A 183 -9.86 -25.07 2.65
N TRP A 184 -8.78 -25.71 3.08
CA TRP A 184 -7.54 -25.84 2.32
C TRP A 184 -7.26 -27.30 1.94
N ASP A 185 -8.26 -28.18 2.00
CA ASP A 185 -8.11 -29.57 1.56
C ASP A 185 -7.66 -29.65 0.09
N GLY A 186 -6.70 -30.54 -0.16
CA GLY A 186 -6.05 -30.67 -1.47
C GLY A 186 -5.14 -29.51 -1.89
N VAL A 187 -4.90 -28.51 -1.04
CA VAL A 187 -3.99 -27.38 -1.31
C VAL A 187 -2.63 -27.64 -0.69
N ASP A 188 -1.58 -27.50 -1.50
CA ASP A 188 -0.21 -27.46 -0.99
C ASP A 188 0.09 -26.05 -0.47
N ILE A 189 -0.04 -25.87 0.85
CA ILE A 189 0.15 -24.58 1.52
C ILE A 189 1.59 -24.07 1.45
N LYS A 190 2.55 -24.83 0.90
CA LYS A 190 3.91 -24.35 0.60
C LYS A 190 4.04 -23.73 -0.78
N LEU A 191 3.03 -23.89 -1.64
CA LEU A 191 2.99 -23.30 -2.96
C LEU A 191 2.11 -22.04 -2.92
N GLU A 192 2.75 -20.87 -2.90
CA GLU A 192 2.06 -19.57 -2.89
C GLU A 192 1.27 -19.35 -4.19
N SER A 193 1.98 -19.16 -5.30
CA SER A 193 1.38 -18.71 -6.55
C SER A 193 0.98 -19.82 -7.54
N LYS A 194 0.04 -19.49 -8.42
CA LYS A 194 -0.48 -20.34 -9.50
C LYS A 194 0.55 -20.53 -10.60
N TRP A 195 1.36 -19.53 -10.87
CA TRP A 195 2.43 -19.58 -11.86
C TRP A 195 3.78 -19.34 -11.19
N LYS A 196 4.82 -20.08 -11.57
CA LYS A 196 6.21 -19.75 -11.21
C LYS A 196 7.15 -20.38 -12.21
N THR A 197 8.12 -19.58 -12.67
CA THR A 197 9.14 -20.02 -13.63
C THR A 197 8.51 -20.75 -14.84
N GLY A 198 7.43 -20.20 -15.40
CA GLY A 198 6.72 -20.76 -16.55
C GLY A 198 5.89 -22.02 -16.29
N THR A 199 5.80 -22.49 -15.04
CA THR A 199 5.07 -23.71 -14.66
C THR A 199 3.77 -23.36 -13.93
N LEU A 200 2.67 -23.98 -14.37
CA LEU A 200 1.37 -23.92 -13.70
C LEU A 200 1.33 -24.86 -12.49
N ARG A 201 0.86 -24.36 -11.35
CA ARG A 201 0.77 -25.03 -10.05
C ARG A 201 -0.68 -25.00 -9.56
N PRO A 202 -1.54 -25.94 -10.00
CA PRO A 202 -2.99 -25.90 -9.75
C PRO A 202 -3.37 -26.14 -8.28
N THR A 203 -2.48 -26.74 -7.49
CA THR A 203 -2.68 -27.02 -6.06
C THR A 203 -2.13 -25.91 -5.15
N SER A 204 -1.74 -24.76 -5.71
CA SER A 204 -1.24 -23.61 -4.94
C SER A 204 -2.36 -22.85 -4.23
N ILE A 205 -1.97 -22.07 -3.22
CA ILE A 205 -2.87 -21.20 -2.45
C ILE A 205 -3.61 -20.23 -3.37
N GLN A 206 -2.87 -19.55 -4.24
CA GLN A 206 -3.44 -18.57 -5.17
C GLN A 206 -4.38 -19.24 -6.18
N ALA A 207 -4.03 -20.43 -6.72
CA ALA A 207 -4.89 -21.15 -7.64
C ALA A 207 -6.23 -21.56 -6.98
N HIS A 208 -6.16 -22.06 -5.74
CA HIS A 208 -7.35 -22.39 -4.96
C HIS A 208 -8.23 -21.16 -4.70
N LEU A 209 -7.62 -20.04 -4.30
CA LEU A 209 -8.33 -18.78 -4.09
C LEU A 209 -9.00 -18.28 -5.38
N ILE A 210 -8.32 -18.34 -6.52
CA ILE A 210 -8.86 -17.94 -7.83
C ILE A 210 -10.11 -18.77 -8.17
N GLU A 211 -10.05 -20.10 -8.04
CA GLU A 211 -11.21 -20.96 -8.33
C GLU A 211 -12.37 -20.70 -7.36
N PHE A 212 -12.08 -20.47 -6.07
CA PHE A 212 -13.08 -20.04 -5.09
C PHE A 212 -13.75 -18.72 -5.49
N LEU A 213 -12.98 -17.74 -5.99
CA LEU A 213 -13.48 -16.42 -6.37
C LEU A 213 -14.26 -16.42 -7.70
N LYS A 214 -13.89 -17.28 -8.66
CA LYS A 214 -14.54 -17.35 -9.98
C LYS A 214 -16.03 -17.68 -9.89
N ILE A 215 -16.42 -18.51 -8.93
CA ILE A 215 -17.82 -18.92 -8.71
C ILE A 215 -18.64 -17.91 -7.90
N GLN A 216 -18.02 -16.86 -7.34
CA GLN A 216 -18.72 -15.84 -6.57
C GLN A 216 -19.46 -14.85 -7.47
N ASN A 217 -20.39 -14.08 -6.89
CA ASN A 217 -21.09 -13.00 -7.58
C ASN A 217 -20.23 -11.73 -7.67
N ASN A 218 -19.14 -11.80 -8.44
CA ASN A 218 -18.24 -10.72 -8.78
C ASN A 218 -18.10 -10.59 -10.31
N HIS A 219 -17.54 -9.47 -10.78
CA HIS A 219 -17.44 -9.17 -12.21
C HIS A 219 -16.06 -9.52 -12.77
N PHE A 220 -15.00 -9.33 -11.98
CA PHE A 220 -13.63 -9.57 -12.39
C PHE A 220 -12.84 -10.31 -11.32
N VAL A 221 -11.99 -11.23 -11.78
CA VAL A 221 -10.93 -11.88 -11.00
C VAL A 221 -9.67 -11.82 -11.86
N ILE A 222 -8.61 -11.22 -11.34
CA ILE A 222 -7.35 -10.97 -12.05
C ILE A 222 -6.20 -11.62 -11.28
N ASP A 223 -5.45 -12.48 -11.97
CA ASP A 223 -4.13 -12.99 -11.53
C ASP A 223 -3.08 -11.89 -11.76
N ASP A 224 -2.89 -11.06 -10.75
CA ASP A 224 -1.96 -9.93 -10.82
C ASP A 224 -0.57 -10.24 -10.23
N ASP A 225 -0.36 -11.47 -9.75
CA ASP A 225 0.91 -11.98 -9.22
C ASP A 225 2.05 -11.79 -10.22
N ASP A 226 3.05 -11.02 -9.80
CA ASP A 226 4.40 -10.79 -10.37
C ASP A 226 4.94 -9.44 -9.84
N SER A 227 6.24 -9.18 -10.03
CA SER A 227 6.85 -7.87 -9.73
C SER A 227 5.97 -6.69 -10.22
N GLY A 228 5.62 -5.78 -9.31
CA GLY A 228 4.78 -4.62 -9.65
C GLY A 228 3.27 -4.77 -9.49
N GLU A 229 2.84 -5.87 -8.89
CA GLU A 229 1.43 -6.14 -8.61
C GLU A 229 0.76 -5.10 -7.69
N VAL A 230 -0.56 -5.09 -7.77
CA VAL A 230 -1.46 -4.52 -6.77
C VAL A 230 -1.54 -5.45 -5.57
N ALA A 231 -1.75 -6.74 -5.86
CA ALA A 231 -1.82 -7.88 -4.95
C ALA A 231 -1.75 -9.17 -5.78
N ASP A 232 -1.60 -10.34 -5.16
CA ASP A 232 -1.58 -11.62 -5.90
C ASP A 232 -2.86 -11.84 -6.70
N VAL A 233 -4.02 -11.48 -6.13
CA VAL A 233 -5.31 -11.55 -6.82
C VAL A 233 -6.11 -10.28 -6.58
N VAL A 234 -6.65 -9.72 -7.65
CA VAL A 234 -7.60 -8.60 -7.58
C VAL A 234 -8.99 -9.06 -7.97
N GLU A 235 -9.96 -8.79 -7.10
CA GLU A 235 -11.38 -9.02 -7.38
C GLU A 235 -12.10 -7.67 -7.48
N ILE A 236 -13.00 -7.53 -8.46
CA ILE A 236 -13.83 -6.35 -8.60
C ILE A 236 -15.30 -6.74 -8.68
N THR A 237 -16.11 -6.11 -7.84
CA THR A 237 -17.56 -6.31 -7.78
C THR A 237 -18.29 -4.98 -7.97
N GLU A 238 -19.09 -4.87 -9.02
CA GLU A 238 -20.07 -3.79 -9.12
C GLU A 238 -21.32 -4.14 -8.29
N LYS A 239 -21.81 -3.19 -7.51
CA LYS A 239 -23.00 -3.32 -6.66
C LYS A 239 -24.13 -2.48 -7.25
N GLU A 240 -25.37 -2.89 -6.96
CA GLU A 240 -26.58 -2.23 -7.47
C GLU A 240 -26.71 -0.77 -7.00
N ASN A 241 -26.13 -0.43 -5.84
CA ASN A 241 -26.16 0.90 -5.23
C ASN A 241 -25.09 1.88 -5.79
N GLN A 242 -24.69 1.70 -7.06
CA GLN A 242 -23.64 2.51 -7.71
C GLN A 242 -22.29 2.49 -6.97
N GLU A 243 -21.98 1.40 -6.28
CA GLU A 243 -20.70 1.18 -5.61
C GLU A 243 -19.88 0.12 -6.36
N VAL A 244 -18.57 0.32 -6.45
CA VAL A 244 -17.60 -0.67 -6.91
C VAL A 244 -16.72 -1.04 -5.74
N VAL A 245 -16.66 -2.34 -5.44
CA VAL A 245 -15.79 -2.89 -4.42
C VAL A 245 -14.58 -3.54 -5.09
N PHE A 246 -13.40 -3.01 -4.78
CA PHE A 246 -12.12 -3.60 -5.14
C PHE A 246 -11.59 -4.40 -3.94
N ARG A 247 -11.18 -5.64 -4.18
CA ARG A 247 -10.56 -6.48 -3.16
C ARG A 247 -9.17 -6.91 -3.59
N PHE A 248 -8.20 -6.71 -2.72
CA PHE A 248 -6.80 -7.03 -2.92
C PHE A 248 -6.46 -8.21 -2.01
N TYR A 249 -6.15 -9.36 -2.59
CA TYR A 249 -5.80 -10.56 -1.84
C TYR A 249 -4.30 -10.80 -1.91
N HIS A 250 -3.65 -10.81 -0.73
CA HIS A 250 -2.23 -11.07 -0.55
C HIS A 250 -2.04 -12.49 -0.05
N CYS A 251 -1.58 -13.38 -0.91
CA CYS A 251 -1.33 -14.79 -0.63
C CYS A 251 0.06 -14.96 -0.03
N LYS A 252 0.20 -15.91 0.91
CA LYS A 252 1.51 -16.25 1.45
C LYS A 252 1.66 -17.75 1.65
N TYR A 253 2.77 -18.34 1.21
CA TYR A 253 3.08 -19.74 1.54
C TYR A 253 3.39 -19.93 3.03
N SER A 254 3.15 -21.12 3.54
CA SER A 254 3.53 -21.53 4.90
C SER A 254 4.99 -21.93 4.96
N GLY A 255 5.73 -21.40 5.94
CA GLY A 255 7.07 -21.88 6.26
C GLY A 255 7.14 -23.29 6.87
N GLY A 256 6.00 -23.90 7.24
CA GLY A 256 5.93 -25.23 7.84
C GLY A 256 4.86 -26.13 7.23
N GLU A 257 4.93 -27.44 7.48
CA GLU A 257 4.05 -28.45 6.87
C GLU A 257 2.57 -28.32 7.27
N ALA A 258 2.31 -28.04 8.56
CA ALA A 258 0.97 -28.02 9.12
C ALA A 258 0.62 -26.63 9.67
N PRO A 259 -0.62 -26.13 9.55
CA PRO A 259 -1.02 -24.83 10.08
C PRO A 259 -0.66 -24.65 11.56
N GLY A 260 -0.27 -23.44 11.95
CA GLY A 260 0.09 -23.14 13.33
C GLY A 260 0.49 -21.68 13.54
N ARG A 261 1.35 -21.44 14.54
CA ARG A 261 1.94 -20.12 14.80
C ARG A 261 2.95 -19.76 13.69
N ARG A 262 2.83 -18.58 13.08
CA ARG A 262 3.66 -18.12 11.93
C ARG A 262 3.99 -16.62 11.98
N VAL A 263 4.82 -16.21 12.94
CA VAL A 263 5.16 -14.78 13.12
C VAL A 263 5.84 -14.19 11.89
N LYS A 264 6.83 -14.87 11.31
CA LYS A 264 7.57 -14.37 10.14
C LYS A 264 6.65 -14.21 8.92
N ASP A 265 5.89 -15.26 8.58
CA ASP A 265 4.97 -15.22 7.44
C ASP A 265 3.90 -14.13 7.63
N THR A 266 3.44 -13.93 8.87
CA THR A 266 2.50 -12.85 9.24
C THR A 266 3.09 -11.47 8.97
N TYR A 267 4.33 -11.23 9.39
CA TYR A 267 5.01 -9.96 9.14
C TYR A 267 5.10 -9.65 7.64
N GLU A 268 5.58 -10.61 6.85
CA GLU A 268 5.80 -10.42 5.41
C GLU A 268 4.48 -10.10 4.67
N VAL A 269 3.43 -10.89 4.91
CA VAL A 269 2.15 -10.71 4.22
C VAL A 269 1.42 -9.45 4.69
N CYS A 270 1.53 -9.08 5.97
CA CYS A 270 0.98 -7.83 6.48
C CYS A 270 1.68 -6.61 5.88
N ALA A 271 3.00 -6.67 5.67
CA ALA A 271 3.74 -5.61 5.00
C ALA A 271 3.35 -5.49 3.52
N GLN A 272 3.06 -6.59 2.82
CA GLN A 272 2.51 -6.56 1.45
C GLN A 272 1.11 -5.93 1.43
N ALA A 273 0.21 -6.38 2.30
CA ALA A 273 -1.14 -5.85 2.44
C ALA A 273 -1.13 -4.35 2.74
N ALA A 274 -0.35 -3.91 3.73
CA ALA A 274 -0.24 -2.50 4.10
C ALA A 274 0.38 -1.65 2.99
N ARG A 275 1.34 -2.16 2.20
CA ARG A 275 1.86 -1.44 1.01
C ARG A 275 0.80 -1.24 -0.06
N SER A 276 -0.12 -2.19 -0.26
CA SER A 276 -1.13 -2.12 -1.33
C SER A 276 -2.18 -1.02 -1.17
N VAL A 277 -2.28 -0.40 0.02
CA VAL A 277 -3.18 0.76 0.28
C VAL A 277 -2.96 1.91 -0.72
N ARG A 278 -1.77 2.00 -1.30
CA ARG A 278 -1.39 3.04 -2.26
C ARG A 278 -2.16 2.97 -3.57
N TRP A 279 -2.65 1.79 -3.92
CA TRP A 279 -3.52 1.58 -5.07
C TRP A 279 -4.97 2.03 -4.84
N THR A 280 -5.31 2.50 -3.63
CA THR A 280 -6.68 2.91 -3.27
C THR A 280 -6.95 4.40 -3.47
N THR A 281 -5.93 5.18 -3.84
CA THR A 281 -6.05 6.65 -4.00
C THR A 281 -6.69 7.07 -5.32
N ASP A 282 -6.46 6.29 -6.39
CA ASP A 282 -6.98 6.57 -7.73
C ASP A 282 -7.50 5.27 -8.40
N PRO A 283 -8.84 5.08 -8.46
CA PRO A 283 -9.45 3.90 -9.07
C PRO A 283 -9.21 3.80 -10.57
N GLN A 284 -9.06 4.93 -11.29
CA GLN A 284 -8.78 4.91 -12.71
C GLN A 284 -7.35 4.47 -12.97
N ARG A 285 -6.40 4.92 -12.13
CA ARG A 285 -5.00 4.48 -12.21
C ARG A 285 -4.87 3.00 -11.88
N LEU A 286 -5.57 2.51 -10.86
CA LEU A 286 -5.64 1.08 -10.53
C LEU A 286 -6.11 0.25 -11.73
N VAL A 287 -7.27 0.59 -12.32
CA VAL A 287 -7.80 -0.19 -13.45
C VAL A 287 -6.90 -0.09 -14.68
N MET A 288 -6.31 1.07 -14.92
CA MET A 288 -5.34 1.23 -16.01
C MET A 288 -4.10 0.37 -15.80
N HIS A 289 -3.56 0.30 -14.57
CA HIS A 289 -2.43 -0.54 -14.22
C HIS A 289 -2.71 -2.02 -14.50
N LEU A 290 -3.88 -2.52 -14.07
CA LEU A 290 -4.30 -3.90 -14.34
C LEU A 290 -4.43 -4.19 -15.84
N LEU A 291 -5.00 -3.25 -16.62
CA LEU A 291 -5.11 -3.37 -18.07
C LEU A 291 -3.74 -3.31 -18.77
N GLU A 292 -2.82 -2.47 -18.29
CA GLU A 292 -1.45 -2.39 -18.81
C GLU A 292 -0.71 -3.69 -18.58
N ARG A 293 -0.82 -4.29 -17.39
CA ARG A 293 -0.19 -5.57 -17.02
C ARG A 293 -0.73 -6.79 -17.76
N ASP A 294 -1.90 -6.69 -18.39
CA ASP A 294 -2.45 -7.73 -19.28
C ASP A 294 -1.93 -7.65 -20.73
N GLN A 295 -1.09 -6.65 -21.07
CA GLN A 295 -0.49 -6.56 -22.40
C GLN A 295 0.60 -7.62 -22.61
N SER A 296 0.77 -8.07 -23.86
CA SER A 296 1.70 -9.16 -24.24
C SER A 296 3.11 -9.06 -23.66
N LYS A 297 3.65 -7.84 -23.52
CA LYS A 297 4.97 -7.59 -22.93
C LYS A 297 5.09 -7.94 -21.44
N TYR A 298 3.98 -8.06 -20.69
CA TYR A 298 3.95 -8.34 -19.25
C TYR A 298 3.31 -9.69 -18.89
N LEU A 299 2.88 -10.47 -19.90
CA LEU A 299 2.16 -11.71 -19.65
C LEU A 299 3.08 -12.88 -19.29
N ASN A 300 4.38 -12.80 -19.58
CA ASN A 300 5.36 -13.84 -19.23
C ASN A 300 4.96 -15.26 -19.65
N GLY A 301 4.36 -15.39 -20.85
CA GLY A 301 3.88 -16.66 -21.41
C GLY A 301 2.41 -16.99 -21.10
N ARG A 302 1.72 -16.21 -20.25
CA ARG A 302 0.27 -16.30 -20.06
C ARG A 302 -0.46 -15.76 -21.30
N THR A 303 -1.69 -16.21 -21.54
CA THR A 303 -2.57 -15.63 -22.58
C THR A 303 -3.28 -14.38 -22.12
N THR A 304 -3.60 -14.30 -20.83
CA THR A 304 -4.22 -13.16 -20.15
C THR A 304 -4.05 -13.33 -18.64
N ARG A 305 -4.14 -12.23 -17.89
CA ARG A 305 -4.28 -12.19 -16.43
C ARG A 305 -5.73 -12.29 -15.96
N PHE A 306 -6.71 -12.16 -16.86
CA PHE A 306 -8.13 -12.23 -16.50
C PHE A 306 -8.58 -13.69 -16.33
N GLU A 307 -8.87 -14.06 -15.09
CA GLU A 307 -9.45 -15.35 -14.71
C GLU A 307 -10.99 -15.33 -14.77
N LYS A 308 -11.57 -14.12 -14.64
CA LYS A 308 -12.98 -13.82 -14.86
C LYS A 308 -13.16 -12.38 -15.36
N GLY A 309 -14.12 -12.20 -16.27
CA GLY A 309 -14.29 -10.95 -17.00
C GLY A 309 -13.28 -10.83 -18.14
N ASP A 310 -13.19 -9.64 -18.74
CA ASP A 310 -12.31 -9.41 -19.88
C ASP A 310 -11.82 -7.94 -19.95
N PRO A 311 -10.71 -7.66 -20.67
CA PRO A 311 -10.14 -6.31 -20.77
C PRO A 311 -11.09 -5.27 -21.36
N ARG A 312 -11.98 -5.65 -22.28
CA ARG A 312 -12.92 -4.72 -22.93
C ARG A 312 -14.00 -4.29 -21.93
N SER A 313 -14.54 -5.23 -21.17
CA SER A 313 -15.50 -4.97 -20.09
C SER A 313 -14.86 -4.13 -18.97
N MET A 314 -13.63 -4.42 -18.59
CA MET A 314 -12.86 -3.62 -17.60
C MET A 314 -12.60 -2.19 -18.09
N ALA A 315 -12.27 -1.99 -19.37
CA ALA A 315 -12.16 -0.65 -19.96
C ALA A 315 -13.52 0.09 -19.96
N GLY A 316 -14.63 -0.65 -20.08
CA GLY A 316 -15.98 -0.14 -19.87
C GLY A 316 -16.19 0.38 -18.45
N LEU A 317 -15.82 -0.41 -17.44
CA LEU A 317 -15.85 -0.02 -16.03
C LEU A 317 -15.01 1.25 -15.79
N LYS A 318 -13.77 1.33 -16.29
CA LYS A 318 -12.87 2.48 -16.14
C LYS A 318 -13.54 3.82 -16.47
N ARG A 319 -14.30 3.86 -17.57
CA ARG A 319 -15.02 5.06 -18.03
C ARG A 319 -16.14 5.50 -17.09
N ARG A 320 -16.71 4.56 -16.33
CA ARG A 320 -17.81 4.82 -15.38
C ARG A 320 -17.31 5.12 -13.96
N LEU A 321 -16.08 4.72 -13.60
CA LEU A 321 -15.56 4.83 -12.23
C LEU A 321 -15.78 6.21 -11.61
N ARG A 322 -15.52 7.31 -12.32
CA ARG A 322 -15.71 8.68 -11.79
C ARG A 322 -17.13 8.98 -11.28
N LYS A 323 -18.13 8.20 -11.68
CA LYS A 323 -19.54 8.36 -11.29
C LYS A 323 -19.98 7.35 -10.22
N LEU A 324 -19.11 6.43 -9.83
CA LEU A 324 -19.41 5.35 -8.89
C LEU A 324 -18.73 5.65 -7.56
N ARG A 325 -19.33 5.18 -6.48
CA ARG A 325 -18.65 5.12 -5.19
C ARG A 325 -17.62 4.00 -5.21
N HIS A 326 -16.52 4.19 -4.51
CA HIS A 326 -15.43 3.21 -4.44
C HIS A 326 -15.27 2.72 -3.01
N ARG A 327 -15.12 1.41 -2.87
CA ARG A 327 -14.75 0.79 -1.61
C ARG A 327 -13.61 -0.18 -1.85
N TYR A 328 -12.61 -0.13 -0.99
CA TYR A 328 -11.46 -1.01 -1.04
C TYR A 328 -11.47 -1.96 0.15
N GLN A 329 -11.10 -3.21 -0.08
CA GLN A 329 -10.89 -4.19 0.98
C GLN A 329 -9.57 -4.89 0.72
N ILE A 330 -8.73 -4.98 1.75
CA ILE A 330 -7.43 -5.64 1.66
C ILE A 330 -7.51 -6.89 2.53
N ILE A 331 -7.08 -8.01 1.98
CA ILE A 331 -7.25 -9.34 2.55
C ILE A 331 -5.89 -10.04 2.56
N VAL A 332 -5.47 -10.50 3.74
CA VAL A 332 -4.37 -11.45 3.89
C VAL A 332 -4.92 -12.86 3.76
N VAL A 333 -4.25 -13.70 2.97
CA VAL A 333 -4.61 -15.10 2.75
C VAL A 333 -3.39 -15.95 3.10
N GLN A 334 -3.41 -16.55 4.29
CA GLN A 334 -2.28 -17.32 4.79
C GLN A 334 -2.75 -18.61 5.49
N PRO A 335 -2.89 -19.73 4.76
CA PRO A 335 -3.33 -21.02 5.31
C PRO A 335 -2.36 -21.64 6.32
N GLY A 336 -1.09 -21.27 6.31
CA GLY A 336 -0.11 -21.71 7.31
C GLY A 336 -0.40 -21.22 8.72
N ILE A 337 -1.27 -20.21 8.88
CA ILE A 337 -1.74 -19.73 10.17
C ILE A 337 -2.96 -20.54 10.60
N SER A 338 -2.92 -21.08 11.81
CA SER A 338 -4.12 -21.60 12.47
C SER A 338 -4.74 -20.50 13.33
N LYS A 339 -6.04 -20.25 13.14
CA LYS A 339 -6.79 -19.23 13.89
C LYS A 339 -6.69 -19.45 15.40
N GLY A 340 -6.75 -20.71 15.86
CA GLY A 340 -6.62 -21.07 17.27
C GLY A 340 -5.23 -20.85 17.87
N MET A 341 -4.20 -20.64 17.05
CA MET A 341 -2.79 -20.51 17.45
C MET A 341 -2.24 -19.09 17.30
N VAL A 342 -3.09 -18.09 17.03
CA VAL A 342 -2.69 -16.69 16.94
C VAL A 342 -2.39 -16.15 18.34
N ASP A 343 -1.13 -15.78 18.57
CA ASP A 343 -0.67 -15.21 19.84
C ASP A 343 -0.71 -13.67 19.83
N ALA A 344 -0.34 -13.06 20.96
CA ALA A 344 -0.31 -11.59 21.11
C ALA A 344 0.64 -10.90 20.12
N GLN A 345 1.75 -11.56 19.76
CA GLN A 345 2.72 -11.01 18.80
C GLN A 345 2.11 -10.95 17.40
N MET A 346 1.51 -12.03 16.93
CA MET A 346 0.81 -12.07 15.63
C MET A 346 -0.37 -11.10 15.62
N ALA A 347 -1.17 -11.05 16.69
CA ALA A 347 -2.28 -10.11 16.82
C ALA A 347 -1.83 -8.64 16.75
N THR A 348 -0.63 -8.33 17.28
CA THR A 348 -0.02 -6.99 17.20
C THR A 348 0.36 -6.66 15.76
N ILE A 349 1.05 -7.57 15.05
CA ILE A 349 1.43 -7.35 13.65
C ILE A 349 0.19 -7.15 12.77
N PHE A 350 -0.85 -7.97 12.96
CA PHE A 350 -2.12 -7.80 12.28
C PHE A 350 -2.76 -6.46 12.58
N GLY A 351 -2.73 -6.00 13.82
CA GLY A 351 -3.36 -4.73 14.18
C GLY A 351 -2.58 -3.52 13.68
N SER A 352 -1.25 -3.59 13.59
CA SER A 352 -0.42 -2.56 12.92
C SER A 352 -0.82 -2.41 11.45
N ALA A 353 -0.90 -3.52 10.71
CA ALA A 353 -1.36 -3.48 9.31
C ALA A 353 -2.82 -3.04 9.19
N ASN A 354 -3.69 -3.50 10.09
CA ASN A 354 -5.09 -3.11 10.12
C ASN A 354 -5.27 -1.60 10.36
N ALA A 355 -4.46 -0.99 11.22
CA ALA A 355 -4.52 0.45 11.47
C ALA A 355 -4.23 1.23 10.18
N ILE A 356 -3.12 0.94 9.51
CA ILE A 356 -2.74 1.57 8.23
C ILE A 356 -3.84 1.37 7.17
N VAL A 357 -4.32 0.13 7.01
CA VAL A 357 -5.37 -0.19 6.03
C VAL A 357 -6.67 0.54 6.35
N THR A 358 -7.08 0.58 7.62
CA THR A 358 -8.33 1.24 8.03
C THR A 358 -8.25 2.74 7.86
N GLU A 359 -7.12 3.34 8.23
CA GLU A 359 -6.89 4.78 8.13
C GLU A 359 -6.98 5.26 6.67
N ILE A 360 -6.38 4.52 5.74
CA ILE A 360 -6.31 4.93 4.33
C ILE A 360 -7.59 4.54 3.57
N THR A 361 -8.13 3.35 3.81
CA THR A 361 -9.24 2.81 3.00
C THR A 361 -10.62 2.98 3.63
N GLY A 362 -10.69 3.33 4.92
CA GLY A 362 -11.92 3.32 5.71
C GLY A 362 -12.52 1.93 5.93
N SER A 363 -11.85 0.85 5.52
CA SER A 363 -12.28 -0.53 5.71
C SER A 363 -11.22 -1.33 6.48
N PRO A 364 -11.61 -2.22 7.41
CA PRO A 364 -10.65 -3.01 8.16
C PRO A 364 -9.94 -4.03 7.27
N LEU A 365 -8.71 -4.37 7.65
CA LEU A 365 -7.97 -5.51 7.11
C LEU A 365 -8.75 -6.79 7.41
N ARG A 366 -8.83 -7.69 6.43
CA ARG A 366 -9.41 -9.03 6.61
C ARG A 366 -8.31 -10.07 6.53
N ILE A 367 -8.51 -11.17 7.24
CA ILE A 367 -7.56 -12.28 7.26
C ILE A 367 -8.33 -13.56 6.98
N ILE A 368 -7.80 -14.38 6.07
CA ILE A 368 -8.24 -15.74 5.79
C ILE A 368 -7.10 -16.68 6.20
N ALA A 369 -7.43 -17.64 7.06
CA ALA A 369 -6.48 -18.59 7.64
C ALA A 369 -7.06 -20.01 7.67
N SER A 370 -6.29 -20.96 8.20
CA SER A 370 -6.81 -22.28 8.58
C SER A 370 -7.54 -22.22 9.94
N ALA A 371 -8.35 -23.23 10.21
CA ALA A 371 -9.10 -23.37 11.47
C ALA A 371 -8.19 -23.33 12.72
#